data_AF-A0A923MC47-F1
#
_entry.id   AF-A0A923MC47-F1
#
_cell.length_a   1.000
_cell.length_b   1.000
_cell.length_c   1.000
_cell.angle_alpha   90.00
_cell.angle_beta   90.00
_cell.angle_gamma   90.00
#
_symmetry.space_group_name_H-M   'P 1'
#
loop_
_entity.id
_entity.type
_entity.pdbx_description
1 polymer ?
#
loop_
_entity_poly.entity_id
_entity_poly.type
_entity_poly.pdbx_seq_one_letter_code
_entity_poly.pdbx_strand_id
1 'polypeptide(L)'
;MPSNREQQRRVYARLLAGFRNSEGMSAKDRWEWLMAAHIVGQMDFKLHVHSHCVMLRYAAQTRDWPEAAGQLFRLALVPLGHAVGRLPAGNIGRATVNAFKPMPLSPSIHKLIAEAREAVLTKATQDSVKV
;
A
#
# COMPACT_ATOMS: atom_id res chain seq x y z
N MET A 1 -7.34 -12.24 20.16
CA MET A 1 -7.56 -11.63 18.83
C MET A 1 -6.52 -10.54 18.59
N PRO A 2 -5.80 -10.53 17.45
CA PRO A 2 -4.79 -9.51 17.17
C PRO A 2 -5.42 -8.12 17.10
N SER A 3 -4.71 -7.10 17.58
CA SER A 3 -5.19 -5.71 17.55
C SER A 3 -5.40 -5.22 16.11
N ASN A 4 -6.29 -4.24 15.89
CA ASN A 4 -6.56 -3.69 14.56
C ASN A 4 -5.26 -3.22 13.84
N ARG A 5 -4.32 -2.64 14.59
CA ARG A 5 -3.01 -2.21 14.07
C ARG A 5 -2.13 -3.39 13.66
N GLU A 6 -2.16 -4.48 14.40
CA GLU A 6 -1.41 -5.69 14.06
C GLU A 6 -1.98 -6.37 12.82
N GLN A 7 -3.31 -6.48 12.73
CA GLN A 7 -4.00 -6.98 11.54
C GLN A 7 -3.64 -6.15 10.31
N GLN A 8 -3.70 -4.81 10.41
CA GLN A 8 -3.30 -3.89 9.34
C GLN A 8 -1.86 -4.15 8.87
N ARG A 9 -0.90 -4.31 9.80
CA ARG A 9 0.49 -4.63 9.45
C ARG A 9 0.64 -5.98 8.75
N ARG A 10 -0.12 -6.99 9.17
CA ARG A 10 -0.12 -8.33 8.53
C ARG A 10 -0.71 -8.25 7.11
N VAL A 11 -1.80 -7.52 6.91
CA VAL A 11 -2.40 -7.28 5.58
C VAL A 11 -1.41 -6.53 4.68
N TYR A 12 -0.81 -5.47 5.21
CA TYR A 12 0.23 -4.71 4.51
C TYR A 12 1.40 -5.60 4.05
N ALA A 13 1.94 -6.42 4.97
CA ALA A 13 3.02 -7.35 4.66
C ALA A 13 2.62 -8.37 3.58
N ARG A 14 1.37 -8.84 3.60
CA ARG A 14 0.84 -9.77 2.60
C ARG A 14 0.73 -9.15 1.21
N LEU A 15 0.34 -7.87 1.13
CA LEU A 15 0.28 -7.12 -0.13
C LEU A 15 1.68 -6.89 -0.70
N LEU A 16 2.66 -6.52 0.14
CA LEU A 16 4.06 -6.41 -0.29
C LEU A 16 4.66 -7.75 -0.71
N ALA A 17 4.25 -8.86 -0.09
CA ALA A 17 4.62 -10.20 -0.56
C ALA A 17 4.01 -10.51 -1.95
N GLY A 18 2.77 -10.11 -2.20
CA GLY A 18 2.15 -10.19 -3.53
C GLY A 18 2.93 -9.39 -4.59
N PHE A 19 3.37 -8.17 -4.26
CA PHE A 19 4.25 -7.39 -5.13
C PHE A 19 5.59 -8.10 -5.43
N ARG A 20 6.25 -8.69 -4.42
CA ARG A 20 7.49 -9.44 -4.63
C ARG A 20 7.27 -10.69 -5.48
N ASN A 21 6.18 -11.41 -5.26
CA ASN A 21 5.90 -12.66 -5.98
C ASN A 21 5.31 -12.47 -7.38
N SER A 22 4.98 -11.23 -7.77
CA SER A 22 4.45 -10.92 -9.11
C SER A 22 5.56 -10.62 -10.13
N GLU A 23 6.77 -11.14 -9.91
CA GLU A 23 7.87 -11.03 -10.88
C GLU A 23 7.47 -11.67 -12.22
N GLY A 24 7.77 -10.98 -13.32
CA GLY A 24 7.34 -11.38 -14.67
C GLY A 24 5.89 -11.01 -15.05
N MET A 25 5.07 -10.50 -14.12
CA MET A 25 3.74 -9.96 -14.45
C MET A 25 3.83 -8.58 -15.11
N SER A 26 2.71 -8.10 -15.67
CA SER A 26 2.64 -6.78 -16.29
C SER A 26 2.93 -5.67 -15.29
N ALA A 27 3.48 -4.54 -15.76
CA ALA A 27 3.73 -3.38 -14.92
C ALA A 27 2.45 -2.89 -14.20
N LYS A 28 1.29 -2.98 -14.88
CA LYS A 28 -0.01 -2.62 -14.33
C LYS A 28 -0.33 -3.46 -13.09
N ASP A 29 -0.25 -4.79 -13.21
CA ASP A 29 -0.61 -5.70 -12.10
C ASP A 29 0.33 -5.52 -10.90
N ARG A 30 1.62 -5.30 -11.17
CA ARG A 30 2.61 -5.01 -10.12
C ARG A 30 2.30 -3.71 -9.38
N TRP A 31 1.84 -2.68 -10.10
CA TRP A 31 1.41 -1.42 -9.48
C TRP A 31 0.14 -1.58 -8.64
N GLU A 32 -0.79 -2.46 -9.00
CA GLU A 32 -2.00 -2.70 -8.19
C GLU A 32 -1.66 -3.18 -6.78
N TRP A 33 -0.65 -4.06 -6.63
CA TRP A 33 -0.16 -4.47 -5.31
C TRP A 33 0.40 -3.31 -4.49
N LEU A 34 1.16 -2.41 -5.12
CA LEU A 34 1.73 -1.25 -4.43
C LEU A 34 0.66 -0.24 -4.04
N MET A 35 -0.31 0.04 -4.92
CA MET A 35 -1.44 0.93 -4.62
C MET A 35 -2.30 0.36 -3.49
N ALA A 36 -2.56 -0.95 -3.48
CA ALA A 36 -3.26 -1.62 -2.38
C ALA A 36 -2.48 -1.51 -1.06
N ALA A 37 -1.17 -1.77 -1.07
CA ALA A 37 -0.32 -1.64 0.11
C ALA A 37 -0.32 -0.20 0.64
N HIS A 38 -0.21 0.80 -0.24
CA HIS A 38 -0.28 2.20 0.12
C HIS A 38 -1.59 2.56 0.79
N ILE A 39 -2.74 2.19 0.21
CA ILE A 39 -4.06 2.47 0.80
C ILE A 39 -4.20 1.82 2.19
N VAL A 40 -3.77 0.56 2.35
CA VAL A 40 -3.79 -0.10 3.66
C VAL A 40 -2.85 0.57 4.65
N GLY A 41 -1.69 1.05 4.19
CA GLY A 41 -0.69 1.72 5.02
C GLY A 41 -0.94 3.21 5.26
N GLN A 42 -1.88 3.83 4.57
CA GLN A 42 -2.01 5.29 4.45
C GLN A 42 -2.15 6.00 5.82
N MET A 43 -2.94 5.42 6.73
CA MET A 43 -3.21 5.98 8.06
C MET A 43 -2.14 5.64 9.11
N ASP A 44 -1.17 4.77 8.80
CA ASP A 44 -0.02 4.50 9.67
C ASP A 44 1.21 5.20 9.08
N PHE A 45 1.74 6.21 9.76
CA PHE A 45 2.87 7.01 9.28
C PHE A 45 4.05 6.16 8.78
N LYS A 46 4.42 5.10 9.52
CA LYS A 46 5.56 4.25 9.16
C LYS A 46 5.28 3.44 7.90
N LEU A 47 4.08 2.86 7.80
CA LEU A 47 3.67 2.10 6.62
C LEU A 47 3.48 3.03 5.40
N HIS A 48 3.05 4.26 5.62
CA HIS A 48 2.86 5.25 4.56
C HIS A 48 4.20 5.66 3.94
N VAL A 49 5.19 6.02 4.78
CA VAL A 49 6.57 6.30 4.33
C VAL A 49 7.15 5.06 3.62
N HIS A 50 7.01 3.87 4.20
CA HIS A 50 7.52 2.65 3.58
C HIS A 50 6.92 2.41 2.19
N SER A 51 5.61 2.61 2.04
CA SER A 51 4.92 2.47 0.75
C SER A 51 5.54 3.38 -0.32
N HIS A 52 5.76 4.65 0.01
CA HIS A 52 6.40 5.59 -0.91
C HIS A 52 7.85 5.21 -1.23
N CYS A 53 8.62 4.72 -0.26
CA CYS A 53 9.97 4.21 -0.52
C CYS A 53 9.98 3.00 -1.48
N VAL A 54 9.04 2.07 -1.32
CA VAL A 54 8.91 0.91 -2.22
C VAL A 54 8.47 1.33 -3.62
N MET A 55 7.48 2.24 -3.71
CA MET A 55 7.04 2.82 -4.99
C MET A 55 8.17 3.56 -5.71
N LEU A 56 8.94 4.39 -4.99
CA LEU A 56 10.11 5.10 -5.51
C LEU A 56 11.15 4.12 -6.05
N ARG A 57 11.48 3.08 -5.28
CA ARG A 57 12.44 2.05 -5.70
C ARG A 57 11.95 1.35 -6.97
N TYR A 58 10.68 0.99 -7.03
CA TYR A 58 10.12 0.32 -8.19
C TYR A 58 10.14 1.21 -9.43
N ALA A 59 9.72 2.48 -9.29
CA ALA A 59 9.79 3.46 -10.37
C ALA A 59 11.23 3.65 -10.90
N ALA A 60 12.22 3.76 -10.01
CA ALA A 60 13.62 3.84 -10.40
C ALA A 60 14.12 2.57 -11.13
N GLN A 61 13.74 1.38 -10.64
CA GLN A 61 14.09 0.10 -11.28
C GLN A 61 13.50 -0.02 -12.68
N THR A 62 12.28 0.46 -12.89
CA THR A 62 11.61 0.46 -14.22
C THR A 62 11.92 1.70 -15.05
N ARG A 63 12.79 2.60 -14.57
CA ARG A 63 13.13 3.89 -15.20
C ARG A 63 11.92 4.81 -15.47
N ASP A 64 10.89 4.71 -14.64
CA ASP A 64 9.75 5.63 -14.62
C ASP A 64 10.13 6.89 -13.81
N TRP A 65 10.93 7.77 -14.43
CA TRP A 65 11.46 8.97 -13.78
C TRP A 65 10.39 9.99 -13.35
N PRO A 66 9.31 10.24 -14.13
CA PRO A 66 8.22 11.08 -13.68
C PRO A 66 7.59 10.57 -12.38
N GLU A 67 7.38 9.25 -12.28
CA GLU A 67 6.87 8.64 -11.06
C GLU A 67 7.87 8.75 -9.92
N ALA A 68 9.16 8.48 -10.15
CA ALA A 68 10.21 8.60 -9.13
C ALA A 68 10.27 10.02 -8.53
N ALA A 69 10.22 11.06 -9.37
CA ALA A 69 10.17 12.45 -8.91
C ALA A 69 8.91 12.74 -8.09
N GLY A 70 7.75 12.24 -8.52
CA GLY A 70 6.49 12.36 -7.77
C GLY A 70 6.53 11.64 -6.41
N GLN A 71 7.19 10.49 -6.31
CA GLN A 71 7.36 9.78 -5.04
C GLN A 71 8.28 10.52 -4.07
N LEU A 72 9.36 11.15 -4.56
CA LEU A 72 10.21 12.02 -3.74
C LEU A 72 9.44 13.21 -3.18
N PHE A 73 8.64 13.87 -4.03
CA PHE A 73 7.76 14.96 -3.59
C PHE A 73 6.77 14.48 -2.53
N ARG A 74 6.15 13.31 -2.71
CA ARG A 74 5.21 12.74 -1.75
C ARG A 74 5.87 12.38 -0.42
N LEU A 75 7.09 11.83 -0.43
CA LEU A 75 7.85 11.58 0.80
C LEU A 75 8.06 12.87 1.61
N ALA A 76 8.33 14.00 0.96
CA ALA A 76 8.44 15.29 1.63
C ALA A 76 7.10 15.78 2.21
N LEU A 77 5.96 15.43 1.58
CA LEU A 77 4.62 15.80 2.05
C LEU A 77 4.08 14.91 3.18
N VAL A 78 4.52 13.65 3.30
CA VAL A 78 3.97 12.71 4.29
C VAL A 78 3.99 13.26 5.72
N PRO A 79 5.10 13.85 6.23
CA PRO A 79 5.13 14.46 7.56
C PRO A 79 4.09 15.57 7.74
N LEU A 80 3.93 16.44 6.73
CA LEU A 80 2.97 17.54 6.76
C LEU A 80 1.52 17.03 6.77
N GLY A 81 1.20 16.07 5.91
CA GLY A 81 -0.15 15.49 5.82
C GLY A 81 -0.57 14.76 7.10
N HIS A 82 0.35 14.03 7.72
CA HIS A 82 0.10 13.37 9.01
C HIS A 82 -0.01 14.37 10.18
N ALA A 83 0.77 15.45 10.17
CA ALA A 83 0.68 16.50 11.18
C ALA A 83 -0.69 17.22 11.17
N VAL A 84 -1.27 17.44 9.98
CA VAL A 84 -2.62 18.05 9.83
C VAL A 84 -3.75 17.04 10.07
N GLY A 85 -3.43 15.74 10.13
CA GLY A 85 -4.41 14.66 10.36
C GLY A 85 -5.40 14.43 9.22
N ARG A 86 -5.19 15.06 8.06
CA ARG A 86 -6.06 14.96 6.89
C ARG A 86 -5.31 14.34 5.72
N LEU A 87 -5.54 13.04 5.52
CA LEU A 87 -5.03 12.31 4.38
C LEU A 87 -6.17 12.03 3.39
N PRO A 88 -5.94 12.11 2.07
CA PRO A 88 -6.97 11.93 1.07
C PRO A 88 -7.37 10.46 0.97
N ALA A 89 -8.50 10.08 1.57
CA ALA A 89 -8.96 8.70 1.60
C ALA A 89 -9.01 8.09 0.18
N GLY A 90 -8.43 6.89 0.06
CA GLY A 90 -8.42 6.12 -1.20
C GLY A 90 -7.47 6.64 -2.27
N ASN A 91 -6.65 7.66 -1.99
CA ASN A 91 -5.60 8.06 -2.90
C ASN A 91 -4.64 6.89 -3.14
N ILE A 92 -4.34 6.60 -4.41
CA ILE A 92 -3.55 5.43 -4.80
C ILE A 92 -2.04 5.65 -4.69
N GLY A 93 -1.58 6.85 -4.31
CA GLY A 93 -0.18 7.18 -4.07
C GLY A 93 0.67 7.41 -5.33
N ARG A 94 0.11 7.18 -6.53
CA ARG A 94 0.79 7.42 -7.82
C ARG A 94 1.06 8.91 -8.09
N ALA A 95 2.11 9.21 -8.84
CA ALA A 95 2.42 10.55 -9.32
C ALA A 95 1.44 11.04 -10.40
N THR A 96 0.75 10.11 -11.07
CA THR A 96 -0.27 10.39 -12.10
C THR A 96 -1.59 10.94 -11.55
N VAL A 97 -1.74 11.01 -10.22
CA VAL A 97 -2.93 11.56 -9.56
C VAL A 97 -2.54 12.68 -8.59
N ASN A 98 -3.46 13.62 -8.38
CA ASN A 98 -3.25 14.72 -7.43
C ASN A 98 -3.03 14.17 -6.00
N ALA A 99 -2.05 14.73 -5.29
CA ALA A 99 -1.64 14.28 -3.96
C ALA A 99 -2.62 14.53 -2.84
N PHE A 100 -3.59 15.41 -3.03
CA PHE A 100 -4.56 15.84 -2.03
C PHE A 100 -6.00 15.45 -2.42
N LYS A 101 -6.20 14.74 -3.53
CA LYS A 101 -7.52 14.34 -4.02
C LYS A 101 -7.97 13.02 -3.41
N PRO A 102 -9.09 12.97 -2.66
CA PRO A 102 -9.74 11.72 -2.30
C PRO A 102 -10.27 10.99 -3.54
N MET A 103 -10.25 9.66 -3.53
CA MET A 103 -10.61 8.85 -4.70
C MET A 103 -11.39 7.60 -4.29
N PRO A 104 -12.38 7.15 -5.09
CA PRO A 104 -12.98 5.85 -4.89
C PRO A 104 -11.95 4.75 -5.19
N LEU A 105 -12.00 3.66 -4.40
CA LEU A 105 -11.15 2.50 -4.64
C LEU A 105 -11.60 1.78 -5.92
N SER A 106 -10.64 1.39 -6.77
CA SER A 106 -10.96 0.54 -7.92
C SER A 106 -11.37 -0.87 -7.45
N PRO A 107 -12.22 -1.58 -8.22
CA PRO A 107 -12.61 -2.96 -7.90
C PRO A 107 -11.40 -3.92 -7.79
N SER A 108 -10.37 -3.74 -8.62
CA SER A 108 -9.16 -4.57 -8.59
C SER A 108 -8.37 -4.40 -7.29
N ILE A 109 -8.16 -3.15 -6.85
CA ILE A 109 -7.48 -2.86 -5.58
C ILE A 109 -8.33 -3.35 -4.40
N HIS A 110 -9.64 -3.14 -4.45
CA HIS A 110 -10.55 -3.60 -3.39
C HIS A 110 -10.47 -5.12 -3.21
N LYS A 111 -10.44 -5.87 -4.33
CA LYS A 111 -10.29 -7.32 -4.33
C LYS A 111 -8.96 -7.75 -3.71
N LEU A 112 -7.83 -7.15 -4.09
CA LEU A 112 -6.52 -7.47 -3.51
C LEU A 112 -6.46 -7.24 -2.00
N ILE A 113 -7.04 -6.13 -1.52
CA ILE A 113 -7.10 -5.83 -0.08
C ILE A 113 -7.99 -6.85 0.65
N ALA A 114 -9.13 -7.21 0.07
CA ALA A 114 -10.04 -8.20 0.65
C ALA A 114 -9.37 -9.58 0.76
N GLU A 115 -8.76 -10.07 -0.32
CA GLU A 115 -8.04 -11.36 -0.34
C GLU A 115 -6.89 -11.38 0.69
N ALA A 116 -6.15 -10.28 0.82
CA ALA A 116 -5.10 -10.16 1.81
C ALA A 116 -5.64 -10.18 3.26
N ARG A 117 -6.81 -9.57 3.51
CA ARG A 117 -7.49 -9.61 4.82
C ARG A 117 -7.97 -11.01 5.16
N GLU A 118 -8.68 -11.68 4.24
CA GLU A 118 -9.17 -13.04 4.43
C GLU A 118 -8.03 -14.02 4.72
N ALA A 119 -6.91 -13.91 3.99
CA ALA A 119 -5.74 -14.74 4.23
C ALA A 119 -5.14 -14.54 5.64
N VAL A 120 -5.11 -13.30 6.14
CA VAL A 120 -4.61 -12.98 7.49
C VAL A 120 -5.55 -13.54 8.57
N LEU A 121 -6.87 -13.41 8.38
CA LEU A 121 -7.87 -13.93 9.31
C LEU A 121 -7.84 -15.46 9.35
N THR A 122 -7.79 -16.11 8.19
CA THR A 122 -7.74 -17.59 8.09
C THR A 122 -6.54 -18.15 8.84
N LYS A 123 -5.36 -17.54 8.67
CA LYS A 123 -4.15 -17.97 9.36
C LYS A 123 -4.24 -17.77 10.87
N ALA A 124 -4.79 -16.64 11.33
CA ALA A 124 -4.99 -16.38 12.76
C ALA A 124 -5.91 -17.42 13.43
N THR A 125 -6.98 -17.84 12.73
CA THR A 125 -7.87 -18.90 13.19
C THR A 125 -7.14 -20.24 13.29
N GLN A 126 -6.34 -20.61 12.27
CA GLN A 126 -5.59 -21.87 12.27
C GLN A 126 -4.53 -21.93 13.38
N ASP A 127 -3.82 -20.82 13.64
CA ASP A 127 -2.83 -20.73 14.71
C ASP A 127 -3.48 -20.86 16.10
N SER A 128 -4.75 -20.44 16.26
CA SER A 128 -5.48 -20.51 17.52
C SER A 128 -6.03 -21.92 17.84
N VAL A 129 -6.20 -22.78 16.83
CA VAL A 129 -6.73 -24.15 16.98
C VAL A 129 -5.62 -25.17 17.25
N LYS A 130 -4.36 -24.82 16.99
CA LYS A 130 -3.19 -25.70 17.18
C LYS A 130 -2.51 -25.56 18.56
N VAL A 131 -3.09 -24.78 19.47
CA VAL A 131 -2.63 -24.57 20.86
C VAL A 131 -3.58 -25.27 21.80
#